data_AF-A0A946W4I4-F1
#
_entry.id   AF-A0A946W4I4-F1
#
_cell.length_a   1.000
_cell.length_b   1.000
_cell.length_c   1.000
_cell.angle_alpha   90.00
_cell.angle_beta   90.00
_cell.angle_gamma   90.00
#
_symmetry.space_group_name_H-M   'P 1'
#
loop_
_entity.id
_entity.type
_entity.pdbx_description
1 polymer ?
#
loop_
_entity_poly.entity_id
_entity_poly.type
_entity_poly.pdbx_seq_one_letter_code
_entity_poly.pdbx_strand_id
1 'polypeptide(L)'
;MSHVEKYLYGDPEEISTITRIGCELLPPPEKLTTDQQELLASKLENLLQLFHFYLDFPQNYPVHLRYPFIRNFWNEKHVSLSFGESHIEFCDFEEENCPFPGYCKTCQEIAEQIKYDEEIEKRNRGNNLSDEEDLPF
;
A
#
# COMPACT_ATOMS: atom_id res chain seq x y z
N MET A 1 1.37 -9.21 -17.29
CA MET A 1 2.26 -8.28 -18.00
C MET A 1 2.29 -8.62 -19.48
N SER A 2 2.08 -7.63 -20.34
CA SER A 2 2.13 -7.78 -21.79
C SER A 2 3.58 -7.92 -22.31
N HIS A 3 3.75 -8.38 -23.54
CA HIS A 3 5.09 -8.47 -24.17
C HIS A 3 5.80 -7.11 -24.29
N VAL A 4 5.05 -6.02 -24.38
CA VAL A 4 5.59 -4.66 -24.49
C VAL A 4 6.19 -4.21 -23.15
N GLU A 5 5.51 -4.49 -22.04
CA GLU A 5 5.99 -4.15 -20.69
C GLU A 5 7.28 -4.90 -20.34
N LYS A 6 7.36 -6.20 -20.68
CA LYS A 6 8.58 -6.98 -20.50
C LYS A 6 9.75 -6.47 -21.32
N TYR A 7 9.50 -6.01 -22.55
CA TYR A 7 10.53 -5.43 -23.40
C TYR A 7 11.04 -4.09 -22.86
N LEU A 8 10.17 -3.30 -22.23
CA LEU A 8 10.53 -1.98 -21.69
C LEU A 8 11.19 -2.05 -20.31
N TYR A 9 10.71 -2.93 -19.43
CA TYR A 9 11.12 -2.93 -18.02
C TYR A 9 11.93 -4.17 -17.61
N GLY A 10 11.90 -5.25 -18.40
CA GLY A 10 12.58 -6.51 -18.10
C GLY A 10 11.64 -7.57 -17.51
N ASP A 11 12.20 -8.74 -17.21
CA ASP A 11 11.46 -9.81 -16.54
C ASP A 11 11.48 -9.61 -15.01
N PRO A 12 10.38 -9.91 -14.30
CA PRO A 12 10.36 -9.85 -12.84
C PRO A 12 11.32 -10.87 -12.21
N GLU A 13 12.12 -10.41 -11.26
CA GLU A 13 13.06 -11.22 -10.48
C GLU A 13 12.70 -11.15 -9.00
N GLU A 14 13.07 -12.18 -8.23
CA GLU A 14 12.89 -12.13 -6.78
C GLU A 14 13.74 -11.02 -6.18
N ILE A 15 13.22 -10.34 -5.16
CA ILE A 15 13.99 -9.31 -4.42
C ILE A 15 15.31 -9.89 -3.88
N SER A 16 15.32 -11.16 -3.48
CA SER A 16 16.53 -11.89 -3.09
C SER A 16 17.63 -11.89 -4.17
N THR A 17 17.22 -11.99 -5.44
CA THR A 17 18.11 -11.99 -6.61
C THR A 17 18.58 -10.58 -6.92
N ILE A 18 17.65 -9.60 -6.91
CA ILE A 18 17.94 -8.19 -7.18
C ILE A 18 18.95 -7.64 -6.17
N THR A 19 18.71 -7.89 -4.88
CA THR A 19 19.57 -7.41 -3.78
C THR A 19 20.81 -8.28 -3.56
N ARG A 20 20.84 -9.49 -4.15
CA ARG A 20 21.85 -10.54 -3.92
C ARG A 20 21.95 -11.01 -2.47
N ILE A 21 20.86 -10.89 -1.72
CA ILE A 21 20.74 -11.35 -0.34
C ILE A 21 19.66 -12.43 -0.30
N GLY A 22 20.03 -13.67 0.02
CA GLY A 22 19.06 -14.76 0.15
C GLY A 22 18.09 -14.54 1.33
N CYS A 23 16.83 -14.94 1.17
CA CYS A 23 15.80 -14.82 2.22
C CYS A 23 16.16 -15.66 3.47
N GLU A 24 16.90 -16.75 3.29
CA GLU A 24 17.43 -17.59 4.36
C GLU A 24 18.44 -16.88 5.27
N LEU A 25 19.06 -15.80 4.78
CA LEU A 25 19.96 -14.95 5.57
C LEU A 25 19.19 -13.95 6.45
N LEU A 26 17.89 -13.76 6.20
CA LEU A 26 17.01 -12.91 6.99
C LEU A 26 16.37 -13.72 8.13
N PRO A 27 16.71 -13.40 9.41
CA PRO A 27 16.20 -14.16 10.55
C PRO A 27 14.67 -14.19 10.60
N PRO A 28 14.05 -15.31 11.04
CA PRO A 28 12.62 -15.33 11.35
C PRO A 28 12.26 -14.27 12.41
N PRO A 29 11.13 -13.54 12.28
CA PRO A 29 10.73 -12.50 13.22
C PRO A 29 10.65 -12.99 14.68
N GLU A 30 10.23 -14.25 14.89
CA GLU A 30 10.05 -14.84 16.22
C GLU A 30 11.38 -15.04 16.97
N LYS A 31 12.52 -14.93 16.28
CA LYS A 31 13.86 -15.04 16.86
C LYS A 31 14.51 -13.68 17.16
N LEU A 32 13.82 -12.58 16.86
CA LEU A 32 14.33 -11.22 16.98
C LEU A 32 13.62 -10.48 18.09
N THR A 33 14.38 -9.73 18.88
CA THR A 33 13.84 -8.71 19.79
C THR A 33 13.24 -7.54 19.01
N THR A 34 12.36 -6.76 19.65
CA THR A 34 11.74 -5.57 19.05
C THR A 34 12.78 -4.61 18.46
N ASP A 35 13.84 -4.28 19.22
CA ASP A 35 14.90 -3.38 18.77
C ASP A 35 15.65 -3.93 17.54
N GLN A 36 15.86 -5.25 17.49
CA GLN A 36 16.49 -5.90 16.33
C GLN A 36 15.59 -5.87 15.10
N GLN A 37 14.28 -6.09 15.27
CA GLN A 37 13.32 -5.98 14.16
C GLN A 37 13.25 -4.56 13.64
N GLU A 38 13.21 -3.56 14.52
CA GLU A 38 13.23 -2.14 14.15
C GLU A 38 14.48 -1.76 13.38
N LEU A 39 15.65 -2.19 13.88
CA LEU A 39 16.92 -1.95 13.21
C LEU A 39 16.95 -2.60 11.81
N LEU A 40 16.54 -3.87 11.71
CA LEU A 40 16.52 -4.59 10.43
C LEU A 40 15.51 -3.98 9.45
N ALA A 41 14.29 -3.69 9.89
CA ALA A 41 13.27 -3.05 9.07
C ALA A 41 13.80 -1.73 8.47
N SER A 42 14.33 -0.86 9.33
CA SER A 42 14.90 0.42 8.91
C SER A 42 16.03 0.24 7.89
N LYS A 43 16.95 -0.71 8.11
CA LYS A 43 18.10 -0.90 7.22
C LYS A 43 17.73 -1.56 5.90
N LEU A 44 16.78 -2.48 5.91
CA LEU A 44 16.28 -3.14 4.71
C LEU A 44 15.39 -2.20 3.88
N GLU A 45 14.55 -1.38 4.49
CA GLU A 45 13.81 -0.31 3.80
C GLU A 45 14.77 0.64 3.07
N ASN A 46 15.81 1.11 3.76
CA ASN A 46 16.84 1.96 3.14
C ASN A 46 17.55 1.25 1.98
N LEU A 47 17.83 -0.05 2.12
CA LEU A 47 18.43 -0.84 1.04
C LEU A 47 17.49 -0.90 -0.17
N LEU A 48 16.21 -1.20 0.05
CA LEU A 48 15.20 -1.31 -1.00
C LEU A 48 14.99 0.01 -1.76
N GLN A 49 15.07 1.14 -1.06
CA GLN A 49 15.02 2.47 -1.70
C GLN A 49 16.18 2.70 -2.67
N LEU A 50 17.38 2.15 -2.41
CA LEU A 50 18.50 2.20 -3.36
C LEU A 50 18.22 1.41 -4.66
N PHE A 51 17.26 0.48 -4.61
CA PHE A 51 16.74 -0.27 -5.75
C PHE A 51 15.39 0.28 -6.25
N HIS A 52 15.03 1.52 -5.86
CA HIS A 52 13.79 2.19 -6.25
C HIS A 52 12.50 1.55 -5.72
N PHE A 53 12.57 0.66 -4.73
CA PHE A 53 11.40 0.09 -4.07
C PHE A 53 11.06 0.89 -2.80
N TYR A 54 9.86 1.44 -2.78
CA TYR A 54 9.33 2.22 -1.65
C TYR A 54 8.18 1.44 -1.04
N LEU A 55 8.34 1.02 0.20
CA LEU A 55 7.33 0.22 0.90
C LEU A 55 6.32 1.14 1.58
N ASP A 56 5.06 1.04 1.16
CA ASP A 56 4.01 1.94 1.63
C ASP A 56 3.37 1.40 2.91
N PHE A 57 3.88 1.87 4.04
CA PHE A 57 3.31 1.63 5.37
C PHE A 57 2.51 2.85 5.86
N PRO A 58 1.46 2.66 6.68
CA PRO A 58 0.79 3.76 7.35
C PRO A 58 1.78 4.60 8.17
N GLN A 59 1.58 5.93 8.20
CA GLN A 59 2.54 6.87 8.80
C GLN A 59 2.84 6.57 10.29
N ASN A 60 1.85 6.07 11.03
CA ASN A 60 1.94 5.71 12.44
C ASN A 60 2.26 4.22 12.68
N TYR A 61 2.56 3.45 11.64
CA TYR A 61 2.82 2.03 11.77
C TYR A 61 4.22 1.79 12.39
N PRO A 62 4.31 1.07 13.54
CA PRO A 62 5.55 0.87 14.26
C PRO A 62 6.62 0.18 13.42
N VAL A 63 7.85 0.70 13.46
CA VAL A 63 8.94 0.25 12.59
C VAL A 63 9.28 -1.23 12.80
N HIS A 64 9.31 -1.72 14.04
CA HIS A 64 9.56 -3.14 14.32
C HIS A 64 8.52 -4.06 13.66
N LEU A 65 7.26 -3.63 13.53
CA LEU A 65 6.20 -4.42 12.90
C LEU A 65 6.28 -4.45 11.36
N ARG A 66 7.19 -3.68 10.76
CA ARG A 66 7.43 -3.68 9.29
C ARG A 66 8.31 -4.84 8.87
N TYR A 67 9.16 -5.34 9.75
CA TYR A 67 10.12 -6.40 9.41
C TYR A 67 9.47 -7.66 8.81
N PRO A 68 8.36 -8.19 9.33
CA PRO A 68 7.68 -9.34 8.73
C PRO A 68 7.23 -9.08 7.28
N PHE A 69 6.71 -7.89 6.98
CA PHE A 69 6.30 -7.50 5.63
C PHE A 69 7.50 -7.46 4.69
N ILE A 70 8.59 -6.80 5.10
CA ILE A 70 9.82 -6.69 4.33
C ILE A 70 10.42 -8.08 4.05
N ARG A 71 10.41 -8.97 5.06
CA ARG A 71 10.92 -10.34 4.91
C ARG A 71 10.08 -11.16 3.94
N ASN A 72 8.75 -11.01 3.96
CA ASN A 72 7.85 -11.68 3.02
C ASN A 72 8.04 -11.16 1.60
N PHE A 73 8.15 -9.83 1.46
CA PHE A 73 8.45 -9.14 0.20
C PHE A 73 9.74 -9.66 -0.46
N TRP A 74 10.69 -10.18 0.33
CA TRP A 74 11.95 -10.71 -0.18
C TRP A 74 11.81 -11.89 -1.18
N ASN A 75 10.68 -12.61 -1.13
CA ASN A 75 10.36 -13.71 -2.04
C ASN A 75 9.43 -13.29 -3.19
N GLU A 76 8.98 -12.03 -3.20
CA GLU A 76 8.14 -11.52 -4.27
C GLU A 76 8.97 -11.20 -5.50
N LYS A 77 8.35 -11.30 -6.67
CA LYS A 77 8.97 -11.02 -7.96
C LYS A 77 8.58 -9.64 -8.45
N HIS A 78 9.57 -8.78 -8.59
CA HIS A 78 9.41 -7.41 -9.03
C HIS A 78 10.36 -7.09 -10.16
N VAL A 79 10.01 -6.09 -10.95
CA VAL A 79 10.89 -5.62 -12.02
C VAL A 79 11.89 -4.64 -11.44
N SER A 80 13.18 -4.87 -11.65
CA SER A 80 14.21 -3.93 -11.24
C SER A 80 14.12 -2.67 -12.09
N LEU A 81 13.87 -1.52 -11.45
CA LEU A 81 13.85 -0.24 -12.14
C LEU A 81 15.24 0.40 -12.14
N SER A 82 15.58 1.10 -13.23
CA SER A 82 16.79 1.92 -13.33
C SER A 82 16.49 3.41 -13.12
N PHE A 83 15.22 3.80 -13.11
CA PHE A 83 14.72 5.15 -12.85
C PHE A 83 13.28 5.10 -12.34
N GLY A 84 12.85 6.17 -11.66
CA GLY A 84 11.51 6.25 -11.06
C GLY A 84 11.43 5.63 -9.67
N GLU A 85 10.21 5.45 -9.20
CA GLU A 85 9.90 4.88 -7.89
C GLU A 85 8.82 3.81 -8.07
N SER A 86 9.05 2.63 -7.50
CA SER A 86 8.08 1.56 -7.41
C SER A 86 7.52 1.53 -5.99
N HIS A 87 6.32 2.06 -5.83
CA HIS A 87 5.58 1.99 -4.59
C HIS A 87 4.96 0.61 -4.40
N ILE A 88 5.24 -0.02 -3.27
CA ILE A 88 4.78 -1.37 -2.93
C ILE A 88 3.68 -1.25 -1.88
N GLU A 89 2.46 -1.49 -2.32
CA GLU A 89 1.28 -1.54 -1.47
C GLU A 89 1.07 -2.97 -0.95
N PHE A 90 0.86 -3.10 0.36
CA PHE A 90 0.53 -4.40 0.99
C PHE A 90 -0.97 -4.62 1.18
N CYS A 91 -1.76 -3.56 0.97
CA CYS A 91 -3.21 -3.57 1.15
C CYS A 91 -3.91 -4.03 -0.12
N ASP A 92 -4.91 -4.90 -0.01
CA ASP A 92 -5.78 -5.35 -1.10
C ASP A 92 -7.08 -4.54 -1.22
N PHE A 93 -7.20 -3.48 -0.41
CA PHE A 93 -8.39 -2.63 -0.28
C PHE A 93 -9.62 -3.35 0.30
N GLU A 94 -9.45 -4.54 0.89
CA GLU A 94 -10.51 -5.23 1.63
C GLU A 94 -10.41 -4.91 3.12
N GLU A 95 -11.43 -4.24 3.68
CA GLU A 95 -11.42 -3.84 5.10
C GLU A 95 -11.27 -5.03 6.05
N GLU A 96 -11.91 -6.16 5.72
CA GLU A 96 -11.88 -7.39 6.52
C GLU A 96 -10.49 -8.02 6.60
N ASN A 97 -9.66 -7.83 5.56
CA ASN A 97 -8.32 -8.41 5.42
C ASN A 97 -7.21 -7.36 5.58
N CYS A 98 -7.51 -6.21 6.18
CA CYS A 98 -6.55 -5.12 6.30
C CYS A 98 -5.25 -5.58 6.98
N PRO A 99 -4.08 -5.44 6.33
CA PRO A 99 -2.79 -5.87 6.89
C PRO A 99 -2.32 -5.01 8.07
N PHE A 100 -2.95 -3.86 8.32
CA PHE A 100 -2.54 -2.87 9.31
C PHE A 100 -3.64 -2.58 10.34
N PRO A 101 -4.14 -3.59 11.08
CA PRO A 101 -5.27 -3.41 11.99
C PRO A 101 -4.93 -2.39 13.09
N GLY A 102 -5.81 -1.41 13.28
CA GLY A 102 -5.64 -0.33 14.27
C GLY A 102 -4.68 0.80 13.85
N TYR A 103 -3.97 0.65 12.74
CA TYR A 103 -3.05 1.67 12.21
C TYR A 103 -3.55 2.30 10.91
N CYS A 104 -4.33 1.56 10.10
CA CYS A 104 -4.98 2.08 8.90
C CYS A 104 -6.48 2.30 9.13
N LYS A 105 -7.01 3.43 8.64
CA LYS A 105 -8.45 3.79 8.66
C LYS A 105 -9.00 4.15 7.29
N THR A 106 -8.19 4.06 6.24
CA THR A 106 -8.51 4.57 4.91
C THR A 106 -9.80 3.97 4.35
N CYS A 107 -10.03 2.66 4.48
CA CYS A 107 -11.28 2.03 4.02
C CYS A 107 -12.52 2.60 4.72
N GLN A 108 -12.43 2.86 6.03
CA GLN A 108 -13.53 3.44 6.82
C GLN A 108 -13.80 4.89 6.41
N GLU A 109 -12.73 5.68 6.27
CA GLU A 109 -12.82 7.07 5.85
C GLU A 109 -13.43 7.20 4.45
N ILE A 110 -13.04 6.32 3.51
CA ILE A 110 -13.64 6.27 2.17
C ILE A 110 -15.13 5.91 2.25
N ALA A 111 -15.50 4.91 3.05
CA ALA A 111 -16.89 4.50 3.19
C ALA A 111 -17.76 5.61 3.82
N GLU A 112 -17.23 6.36 4.79
CA GLU A 112 -17.88 7.52 5.39
C GLU A 112 -18.04 8.67 4.39
N GLN A 113 -17.00 8.96 3.60
CA GLN A 113 -17.04 9.99 2.57
C GLN A 113 -18.07 9.68 1.49
N ILE A 114 -18.13 8.43 1.01
CA ILE A 114 -19.12 8.00 0.02
C ILE A 114 -20.55 8.23 0.55
N LYS A 115 -20.82 7.85 1.81
CA LYS A 115 -22.13 8.07 2.43
C LYS A 115 -22.48 9.55 2.51
N TYR A 116 -21.54 10.39 2.92
CA TYR A 116 -21.73 11.83 2.99
C TYR A 116 -22.05 12.43 1.61
N ASP A 117 -21.30 12.04 0.58
CA ASP A 117 -21.51 12.54 -0.78
C ASP A 117 -22.87 12.11 -1.34
N GLU A 118 -23.30 10.87 -1.09
CA GLU A 118 -24.64 10.38 -1.45
C GLU A 118 -25.76 11.15 -0.74
N GLU A 119 -25.58 11.53 0.52
CA GLU A 119 -26.56 12.33 1.28
C GLU A 119 -26.67 13.76 0.73
N ILE A 120 -25.55 14.39 0.38
CA ILE A 120 -25.52 15.71 -0.26
C ILE A 120 -26.21 15.67 -1.61
N GLU A 121 -25.95 14.66 -2.44
CA GLU A 121 -26.64 14.49 -3.72
C GLU A 121 -28.15 14.33 -3.56
N LYS A 122 -28.62 13.52 -2.61
CA LYS A 122 -30.04 13.33 -2.32
C LYS A 122 -30.70 14.65 -1.91
N ARG A 123 -30.04 15.43 -1.05
CA ARG A 123 -30.52 16.76 -0.62
C ARG A 123 -30.62 17.73 -1.79
N ASN A 124 -29.62 17.78 -2.66
CA ASN A 124 -29.60 18.69 -3.81
C ASN A 124 -30.65 18.31 -4.88
N ARG A 125 -30.94 17.02 -5.07
CA ARG A 125 -32.05 16.57 -5.94
C ARG A 125 -33.41 16.93 -5.33
N GLY A 126 -33.57 16.85 -4.02
CA GLY A 126 -34.81 17.24 -3.32
C GLY A 126 -35.13 18.73 -3.41
N ASN A 127 -34.11 19.60 -3.39
CA ASN A 127 -34.28 21.04 -3.50
C ASN A 127 -34.61 21.54 -4.93
N ASN A 128 -34.39 20.76 -5.98
CA ASN A 128 -34.70 21.13 -7.36
C ASN A 128 -36.16 20.80 -7.78
N LEU A 129 -36.99 20.29 -6.87
CA LEU A 129 -38.41 19.94 -7.13
C LEU A 129 -39.42 20.92 -6.49
N SER A 130 -38.99 22.03 -5.88
CA SER A 130 -39.88 22.97 -5.19
C SER A 130 -40.15 24.31 -5.89
N ASP A 131 -39.64 24.53 -7.11
CA ASP A 131 -39.72 25.84 -7.78
C ASP A 131 -40.62 25.88 -9.03
N GLU A 132 -41.62 24.99 -9.14
CA GLU A 132 -42.68 25.08 -10.16
C GLU A 132 -44.08 25.08 -9.54
N GLU A 133 -44.39 26.06 -8.68
CA GLU A 133 -45.79 26.47 -8.47
C GLU A 133 -45.93 27.99 -8.62
N ASP A 134 -46.94 28.38 -9.40
CA ASP A 134 -47.48 29.72 -9.66
C ASP A 134 -46.84 30.59 -10.76
N LEU A 135 -47.21 30.30 -12.02
CA LEU A 135 -47.40 31.34 -13.03
C LEU A 135 -48.91 31.51 -13.30
N PRO A 136 -49.52 32.68 -12.99
CA PRO A 136 -50.91 32.94 -13.32
C PRO A 136 -51.05 33.26 -14.82
N PHE A 137 -52.12 32.71 -15.41
CA PHE A 137 -52.56 32.89 -16.80
C PHE A 137 -52.92 34.34 -17.15
#